data_AF-A0AAN0MCK5-F1
#
_entry.id   AF-A0AAN0MCK5-F1
#
_cell.length_a   1.000
_cell.length_b   1.000
_cell.length_c   1.000
_cell.angle_alpha   90.00
_cell.angle_beta   90.00
_cell.angle_gamma   90.00
#
_symmetry.space_group_name_H-M   'P 1'
#
loop_
_entity.id
_entity.type
_entity.pdbx_description
1 polymer ?
#
loop_
_entity_poly.entity_id
_entity_poly.type
_entity_poly.pdbx_seq_one_letter_code
_entity_poly.pdbx_strand_id
1 'polypeptide(L)'
;MPIVAMPEQTLSRLRDRLDDLSKRVALQVFAADTKVPALIFTSSETAAFGGDNGAAMVVAVPELDALENAIPASEDGRLNYIILDHPRAIARLDPFT
;
A
#
# COMPACT_ATOMS: atom_id res chain seq x y z
N MET A 1 9.90 -6.79 6.96
CA MET A 1 8.50 -6.37 7.13
C MET A 1 7.95 -5.94 5.80
N PRO A 2 6.77 -6.42 5.40
CA PRO A 2 6.12 -6.04 4.17
C PRO A 2 5.53 -4.63 4.27
N ILE A 3 5.88 -3.81 3.30
CA ILE A 3 5.33 -2.48 3.10
C ILE A 3 4.83 -2.43 1.67
N VAL A 4 3.58 -2.05 1.49
CA VAL A 4 3.00 -1.90 0.16
C VAL A 4 2.60 -0.45 -0.07
N ALA A 5 2.54 -0.07 -1.34
CA ALA A 5 2.13 1.24 -1.78
C ALA A 5 0.97 1.15 -2.77
N MET A 6 0.06 2.11 -2.68
CA MET A 6 -1.04 2.28 -3.61
C MET A 6 -1.42 3.76 -3.75
N PRO A 7 -2.08 4.17 -4.85
CA PRO A 7 -2.67 5.51 -4.95
C PRO A 7 -3.74 5.74 -3.86
N GLU A 8 -3.92 6.99 -3.44
CA GLU A 8 -4.95 7.38 -2.46
C GLU A 8 -6.37 6.97 -2.86
N GLN A 9 -6.69 7.04 -4.16
CA GLN A 9 -7.98 6.57 -4.68
C GLN A 9 -8.15 5.05 -4.50
N THR A 10 -7.09 4.27 -4.75
CA THR A 10 -7.08 2.82 -4.50
C THR A 10 -7.24 2.52 -3.01
N LEU A 11 -6.55 3.26 -2.14
CA LEU A 11 -6.72 3.14 -0.69
C LEU A 11 -8.18 3.40 -0.28
N SER A 12 -8.80 4.44 -0.83
CA SER A 12 -10.19 4.79 -0.53
C SER A 12 -11.16 3.69 -0.95
N ARG A 13 -10.94 3.07 -2.11
CA ARG A 13 -11.71 1.91 -2.59
C ARG A 13 -11.56 0.70 -1.68
N LEU A 14 -10.39 0.51 -1.06
CA LEU A 14 -10.08 -0.62 -0.20
C LEU A 14 -10.30 -0.35 1.29
N ARG A 15 -10.81 0.84 1.66
CA ARG A 15 -10.91 1.31 3.05
C ARG A 15 -11.61 0.29 3.95
N ASP A 16 -12.79 -0.20 3.57
CA ASP A 16 -13.56 -1.13 4.39
C ASP A 16 -12.81 -2.44 4.67
N ARG A 17 -12.05 -2.94 3.68
CA ARG A 17 -11.24 -4.17 3.82
C ARG A 17 -10.03 -3.95 4.70
N LEU A 18 -9.37 -2.79 4.58
CA LEU A 18 -8.25 -2.40 5.44
C LEU A 18 -8.71 -2.19 6.89
N ASP A 19 -9.87 -1.57 7.08
CA ASP A 19 -10.47 -1.36 8.39
C ASP A 19 -10.88 -2.70 9.02
N ASP A 20 -11.35 -3.67 8.25
CA ASP A 20 -11.62 -5.02 8.74
C ASP A 20 -10.35 -5.83 9.03
N LEU A 21 -9.29 -5.66 8.24
CA LEU A 21 -7.97 -6.22 8.51
C LEU A 21 -7.38 -5.65 9.80
N SER A 22 -7.57 -4.36 10.07
CA SER A 22 -7.07 -3.65 11.26
C SER A 22 -7.55 -4.22 12.60
N LYS A 23 -8.70 -4.89 12.58
CA LYS A 23 -9.29 -5.53 13.76
C LYS A 23 -8.60 -6.84 14.12
N ARG A 24 -7.85 -7.43 13.17
CA ARG A 24 -7.26 -8.77 13.28
C ARG A 24 -5.75 -8.74 13.36
N VAL A 25 -5.11 -7.80 12.67
CA VAL A 25 -3.65 -7.63 12.66
C VAL A 25 -3.30 -6.16 12.86
N ALA A 26 -2.11 -5.90 13.41
CA ALA A 26 -1.57 -4.55 13.41
C ALA A 26 -1.38 -4.09 11.95
N LEU A 27 -1.88 -2.91 11.62
CA LEU A 27 -1.47 -2.20 10.40
C LEU A 27 -1.28 -0.73 10.70
N GLN A 28 -0.48 -0.07 9.86
CA GLN A 28 -0.45 1.37 9.77
C GLN A 28 -0.63 1.84 8.33
N VAL A 29 -1.40 2.92 8.18
CA VAL A 29 -1.68 3.55 6.89
C VAL A 29 -1.28 5.02 6.99
N PHE A 30 -0.44 5.49 6.07
CA PHE A 30 0.01 6.88 6.04
C PHE A 30 0.46 7.29 4.64
N ALA A 31 0.50 8.60 4.35
CA ALA A 31 1.01 9.10 3.08
C ALA A 31 2.54 8.98 3.03
N ALA A 32 3.10 8.53 1.90
CA ALA A 32 4.53 8.28 1.75
C ALA A 32 5.38 9.54 1.96
N ASP A 33 4.89 10.69 1.49
CA ASP A 33 5.55 12.00 1.55
C ASP A 33 5.83 12.49 2.98
N THR A 34 5.15 11.92 3.98
CA THR A 34 5.41 12.19 5.40
C THR A 34 6.76 11.64 5.87
N LYS A 35 7.32 10.63 5.18
CA LYS A 35 8.54 9.92 5.59
C LYS A 35 9.60 9.79 4.50
N VAL A 36 9.21 9.78 3.23
CA VAL A 36 10.12 9.73 2.08
C VAL A 36 9.81 10.84 1.07
N PRO A 37 10.83 11.52 0.52
CA PRO A 37 10.62 12.74 -0.26
C PRO A 37 9.96 12.53 -1.64
N ALA A 38 9.95 11.30 -2.18
CA ALA A 38 9.26 11.01 -3.43
C ALA A 38 8.96 9.51 -3.55
N LEU A 39 7.68 9.15 -3.47
CA LEU A 39 7.16 7.88 -3.97
C LEU A 39 6.12 8.25 -5.03
N ILE A 40 6.44 7.99 -6.29
CA ILE A 40 5.62 8.42 -7.45
C ILE A 40 5.38 7.20 -8.32
N PHE A 41 4.12 6.95 -8.66
CA PHE A 41 3.75 5.90 -9.60
C PHE A 41 4.00 6.36 -11.04
N THR A 42 4.60 5.48 -11.83
CA THR A 42 4.77 5.66 -13.27
C THR A 42 3.42 5.63 -14.00
N SER A 43 3.36 6.16 -15.22
CA SER A 43 2.12 6.11 -16.02
C SER A 43 1.63 4.68 -16.28
N SER A 44 2.54 3.71 -16.40
CA SER A 44 2.19 2.29 -16.54
C SER A 44 1.58 1.73 -15.26
N GLU A 45 2.11 2.08 -14.08
CA GLU A 45 1.54 1.64 -12.81
C GLU A 45 0.17 2.26 -12.59
N THR A 46 0.01 3.57 -12.83
CA THR A 46 -1.28 4.26 -12.77
C THR A 46 -2.33 3.59 -13.67
N ALA A 47 -1.95 3.21 -14.89
CA ALA A 47 -2.84 2.45 -15.78
C ALA A 47 -3.21 1.07 -15.20
N ALA A 48 -2.24 0.37 -14.58
CA ALA A 48 -2.47 -0.91 -13.92
C ALA A 48 -3.37 -0.80 -12.67
N PHE A 49 -3.37 0.34 -11.98
CA PHE A 49 -4.34 0.67 -10.94
C PHE A 49 -5.73 1.09 -11.49
N GLY A 50 -5.97 0.97 -12.79
CA GLY A 50 -7.23 1.36 -13.42
C GLY A 50 -7.40 2.88 -13.61
N GLY A 51 -6.29 3.62 -13.57
CA GLY A 51 -6.28 5.09 -13.65
C GLY A 51 -6.33 5.78 -12.29
N ASP A 52 -6.38 5.02 -11.19
CA ASP A 52 -6.39 5.58 -9.83
C ASP A 52 -5.13 6.43 -9.58
N ASN A 53 -5.32 7.60 -8.98
CA ASN A 53 -4.28 8.59 -8.71
C ASN A 53 -4.38 9.15 -7.28
N GLY A 54 -3.61 10.20 -7.02
CA GLY A 54 -3.51 10.85 -5.70
C GLY A 54 -2.14 10.64 -5.06
N ALA A 55 -2.04 11.00 -3.79
CA ALA A 55 -0.81 10.76 -3.02
C ALA A 55 -0.50 9.26 -2.96
N ALA A 56 0.78 8.91 -2.90
CA ALA A 56 1.17 7.52 -2.68
C ALA A 56 0.94 7.18 -1.21
N MET A 57 0.03 6.24 -0.96
CA MET A 57 -0.33 5.77 0.36
C MET A 57 0.44 4.50 0.66
N VAL A 58 0.97 4.42 1.88
CA VAL A 58 1.73 3.29 2.37
C VAL A 58 0.88 2.51 3.36
N VAL A 59 0.87 1.19 3.20
CA VAL A 59 0.29 0.25 4.15
C VAL A 59 1.41 -0.66 4.65
N ALA A 60 1.71 -0.55 5.95
CA ALA A 60 2.69 -1.39 6.62
C ALA A 60 1.97 -2.43 7.48
N VAL A 61 2.32 -3.70 7.29
CA VAL A 61 1.78 -4.84 8.04
C VAL A 61 2.93 -5.73 8.54
N PRO A 62 2.79 -6.43 9.68
CA PRO A 62 3.81 -7.35 10.17
C PRO A 62 4.07 -8.53 9.22
N GLU A 63 3.00 -9.06 8.62
CA GLU A 63 3.00 -10.28 7.80
C GLU A 63 2.24 -10.03 6.49
N LEU A 64 2.85 -10.41 5.36
CA LEU A 64 2.33 -10.10 4.02
C LEU A 64 1.11 -10.97 3.72
N ASP A 65 1.16 -12.22 4.15
CA ASP A 65 0.10 -13.21 3.98
C ASP A 65 -1.23 -12.70 4.56
N ALA A 66 -1.21 -11.99 5.69
CA ALA A 66 -2.42 -11.40 6.27
C ALA A 66 -3.06 -10.35 5.36
N LEU A 67 -2.23 -9.52 4.70
CA LEU A 67 -2.69 -8.56 3.72
C LEU A 67 -3.18 -9.25 2.45
N GLU A 68 -2.40 -10.16 1.87
CA GLU A 68 -2.74 -10.87 0.62
C GLU A 68 -4.04 -11.67 0.73
N ASN A 69 -4.29 -12.30 1.88
CA ASN A 69 -5.55 -13.02 2.15
C ASN A 69 -6.76 -12.07 2.23
N ALA A 70 -6.58 -10.86 2.75
CA ALA A 70 -7.66 -9.88 2.87
C ALA A 70 -7.86 -9.06 1.58
N ILE A 71 -6.76 -8.77 0.88
CA ILE A 71 -6.66 -7.92 -0.30
C ILE A 71 -5.58 -8.55 -1.20
N PRO A 72 -5.93 -9.23 -2.28
CA PRO A 72 -4.92 -9.75 -3.21
C PRO A 72 -4.23 -8.58 -3.91
N ALA A 73 -2.96 -8.75 -4.30
CA ALA A 73 -2.17 -7.72 -4.99
C ALA A 73 -2.86 -7.18 -6.26
N SER A 74 -3.68 -8.01 -6.90
CA SER A 74 -4.53 -7.64 -8.05
C SER A 74 -5.90 -8.30 -7.97
N GLU A 75 -6.93 -7.62 -8.45
CA GLU A 75 -8.31 -8.09 -8.51
C GLU A 75 -9.01 -7.47 -9.73
N ASP A 76 -9.84 -8.23 -10.44
CA ASP A 76 -10.59 -7.78 -11.62
C ASP A 76 -9.73 -7.09 -12.70
N GLY A 77 -8.50 -7.57 -12.88
CA GLY A 77 -7.54 -7.03 -13.86
C GLY A 77 -6.90 -5.70 -13.46
N ARG A 78 -7.00 -5.29 -12.19
CA ARG A 78 -6.39 -4.07 -11.65
C ARG A 78 -5.50 -4.38 -10.46
N LEU A 79 -4.47 -3.55 -10.26
CA LEU A 79 -3.66 -3.60 -9.05
C LEU A 79 -4.41 -3.01 -7.86
N ASN A 80 -4.22 -3.63 -6.70
CA ASN A 80 -4.63 -3.09 -5.40
C ASN A 80 -3.44 -2.46 -4.67
N TYR A 81 -2.23 -2.97 -4.88
CA TYR A 81 -1.00 -2.39 -4.34
C TYR A 81 0.24 -2.94 -5.06
N ILE A 82 1.39 -2.31 -4.81
CA ILE A 82 2.72 -2.78 -5.19
C ILE A 82 3.54 -2.98 -3.90
N ILE A 83 4.29 -4.09 -3.82
CA ILE A 83 5.19 -4.36 -2.71
C ILE A 83 6.45 -3.50 -2.88
N LEU A 84 6.83 -2.77 -1.83
CA LEU A 84 8.08 -2.04 -1.80
C LEU A 84 9.20 -3.00 -1.39
N ASP A 85 10.22 -3.14 -2.24
CA ASP A 85 11.38 -4.01 -2.02
C ASP A 85 12.68 -3.24 -1.75
N HIS A 86 12.68 -1.92 -1.94
CA HIS A 86 13.88 -1.10 -1.81
C HIS A 86 14.30 -0.92 -0.33
N PRO A 87 15.44 -1.49 0.14
CA PRO A 87 15.74 -1.60 1.57
C PRO A 87 15.80 -0.27 2.32
N ARG A 88 16.35 0.78 1.69
CA ARG A 88 16.41 2.12 2.33
C ARG A 88 15.04 2.79 2.45
N ALA A 89 14.13 2.49 1.52
CA ALA A 89 12.78 3.05 1.57
C ALA A 89 12.00 2.33 2.66
N ILE A 90 12.10 1.00 2.72
CA ILE A 90 11.50 0.17 3.77
C ILE A 90 11.94 0.67 5.15
N ALA A 91 13.26 0.82 5.38
CA ALA A 91 13.78 1.28 6.67
C ALA A 91 13.30 2.67 7.11
N ARG A 92 12.91 3.56 6.18
CA ARG A 92 12.33 4.87 6.50
C ARG A 92 10.82 4.82 6.71
N LEU A 93 10.15 3.91 6.00
CA LEU A 93 8.70 3.80 6.00
C LEU A 93 8.19 2.94 7.15
N ASP A 94 8.99 1.98 7.60
CA ASP A 94 8.71 1.11 8.74
C ASP A 94 8.28 1.93 9.97
N PRO A 95 7.03 1.77 10.45
CA PRO A 95 6.54 2.49 11.61
C PRO A 95 6.63 1.69 12.93
N PHE A 96 7.13 0.46 12.90
CA PHE A 96 7.20 -0.43 14.06
C PHE A 96 8.65 -0.61 14.57
N THR A 97 9.59 0.19 14.04
CA THR A 97 10.98 0.28 14.48
C THR A 97 11.21 1.44 15.44
#